data_AF-A0A957IUC5-F1
#
_entry.id   AF-A0A957IUC5-F1
#
_cell.length_a   1.000
_cell.length_b   1.000
_cell.length_c   1.000
_cell.angle_alpha   90.00
_cell.angle_beta   90.00
_cell.angle_gamma   90.00
#
_symmetry.space_group_name_H-M   'P 1'
#
loop_
_entity.id
_entity.type
_entity.pdbx_description
1 polymer ?
#
loop_
_entity_poly.entity_id
_entity_poly.type
_entity_poly.pdbx_seq_one_letter_code
_entity_poly.pdbx_strand_id
1 'polypeptide(L)'
;LTRSEAQQRLTDFSAKWKAVEPDVVHAFCWGINRAFTFYDFDKELFVHIRTTNHLERFFREFRGKADEIGAFPNENSCLTLFYFVMLRDHAKHDRLHVAKT
;
A
#
# COMPACT_ATOMS: atom_id res chain seq x y z
N LEU A 1 -8.90 17.66 6.98
CA LEU A 1 -7.47 18.01 7.06
C LEU A 1 -7.07 18.58 5.71
N THR A 2 -6.68 19.85 5.65
CA THR A 2 -6.10 20.46 4.45
C THR A 2 -4.63 20.07 4.31
N ARG A 3 -4.04 20.30 3.14
CA ARG A 3 -2.60 20.07 2.91
C ARG A 3 -1.72 20.85 3.89
N SER A 4 -2.08 22.10 4.17
CA SER A 4 -1.33 22.94 5.13
C SER A 4 -1.39 22.39 6.55
N GLU A 5 -2.57 21.94 7.00
CA GLU A 5 -2.73 21.34 8.33
C GLU A 5 -1.93 20.03 8.44
N ALA A 6 -1.87 19.23 7.38
CA ALA A 6 -1.09 18.00 7.34
C ALA A 6 0.42 18.28 7.40
N GLN A 7 0.89 19.31 6.69
CA GLN A 7 2.28 19.73 6.72
C GLN A 7 2.68 20.21 8.12
N GLN A 8 1.82 20.96 8.81
CA GLN A 8 2.07 21.40 10.17
C GLN A 8 2.22 20.20 11.12
N ARG A 9 1.31 19.23 11.04
CA ARG A 9 1.39 18.00 11.85
C ARG A 9 2.66 17.20 11.57
N LEU A 10 3.14 17.19 10.32
CA LEU A 10 4.41 16.54 9.98
C LEU A 10 5.61 17.24 10.63
N THR A 11 5.61 18.58 10.66
CA THR A 11 6.62 19.38 11.35
C THR A 11 6.63 19.06 12.85
N ASP A 12 5.46 19.05 13.49
CA ASP A 12 5.33 18.76 14.92
C ASP A 12 5.77 17.33 15.24
N PHE A 13 5.37 16.35 14.41
CA PHE A 13 5.81 14.96 14.51
C PHE A 13 7.33 14.84 14.42
N SER A 14 7.93 15.49 13.42
CA SER A 14 9.37 15.45 13.21
C SER A 14 10.12 16.07 14.38
N ALA A 15 9.68 17.22 14.89
CA ALA A 15 10.29 17.87 16.05
C ALA A 15 10.25 16.97 17.29
N LYS A 16 9.15 16.24 17.50
CA LYS A 16 8.99 15.33 18.64
C LYS A 16 9.89 14.10 18.57
N TRP A 17 10.00 13.46 17.40
CA TRP A 17 10.60 12.12 17.29
C TRP A 17 12.03 12.12 16.77
N LYS A 18 12.49 13.19 16.13
CA LYS A 18 13.82 13.24 15.50
C LYS A 18 14.97 13.05 16.50
N ALA A 19 14.78 13.45 17.76
CA ALA A 19 15.79 13.25 18.80
C ALA A 19 15.90 11.78 19.25
N VAL A 20 14.85 10.98 19.08
CA VAL A 20 14.81 9.57 19.50
C VAL A 20 15.19 8.65 18.35
N GLU A 21 14.58 8.85 17.17
CA GLU A 21 14.71 7.95 16.01
C GLU A 21 14.91 8.77 14.71
N PRO A 22 16.09 9.35 14.49
CA PRO A 22 16.33 10.25 13.35
C PRO A 22 16.15 9.56 11.99
N ASP A 23 16.56 8.30 11.86
CA ASP A 23 16.49 7.56 10.59
C ASP A 23 15.04 7.20 10.22
N VAL A 24 14.24 6.81 11.22
CA VAL A 24 12.81 6.55 11.04
C VAL A 24 12.09 7.82 10.61
N VAL A 25 12.37 8.94 11.27
CA VAL A 25 11.79 10.25 10.89
C VAL A 25 12.21 10.64 9.48
N HIS A 26 13.47 10.44 9.10
CA HIS A 26 13.94 10.72 7.74
C HIS A 26 13.18 9.88 6.70
N ALA A 27 13.09 8.56 6.88
CA ALA A 27 12.39 7.67 5.96
C ALA A 27 10.90 8.00 5.86
N PHE A 28 10.25 8.29 7.00
CA PHE A 28 8.86 8.69 7.06
C PHE A 28 8.62 10.01 6.31
N CYS A 29 9.41 11.05 6.59
CA CYS A 29 9.32 12.35 5.92
C CYS A 29 9.52 12.23 4.41
N TRP A 30 10.46 11.40 3.97
CA TRP A 30 10.68 11.16 2.54
C TRP A 30 9.44 10.56 1.87
N GLY A 31 8.80 9.56 2.49
CA GLY A 31 7.60 8.92 1.95
C GLY A 31 6.36 9.81 1.98
N ILE A 32 6.07 10.44 3.12
CA ILE A 32 4.83 11.20 3.32
C ILE A 32 4.78 12.47 2.46
N ASN A 33 5.91 13.13 2.21
CA ASN A 33 5.95 14.30 1.31
C ASN A 33 5.46 13.94 -0.10
N ARG A 34 5.75 12.73 -0.58
CA ARG A 34 5.26 12.22 -1.87
C ARG A 34 3.79 11.81 -1.80
N ALA A 35 3.35 11.32 -0.64
CA ALA A 35 1.96 10.96 -0.41
C ALA A 35 1.02 12.17 -0.46
N PHE A 36 1.49 13.38 -0.11
CA PHE A 36 0.67 14.60 -0.13
C PHE A 36 0.08 14.96 -1.50
N THR A 37 0.57 14.40 -2.60
CA THR A 37 -0.08 14.47 -3.92
C THR A 37 -1.54 14.00 -3.88
N PHE A 38 -1.94 13.18 -2.90
CA PHE A 38 -3.34 12.78 -2.73
C PHE A 38 -4.28 13.97 -2.54
N TYR A 39 -3.80 15.11 -2.01
CA TYR A 39 -4.58 16.33 -1.84
C TYR A 39 -4.95 17.02 -3.15
N ASP A 40 -4.31 16.65 -4.26
CA ASP A 40 -4.56 17.22 -5.58
C ASP A 40 -5.76 16.52 -6.28
N PHE A 41 -6.33 15.46 -5.66
CA PHE A 41 -7.53 14.76 -6.14
C PHE A 41 -8.82 15.30 -5.50
N ASP A 42 -9.96 14.94 -6.10
CA ASP A 42 -11.27 15.24 -5.52
C ASP A 42 -11.48 14.56 -4.18
N LYS A 43 -12.13 15.27 -3.25
CA LYS A 43 -12.38 14.79 -1.88
C LYS A 43 -13.19 13.50 -1.84
N GLU A 44 -14.04 13.26 -2.84
CA GLU A 44 -14.81 12.02 -2.97
C GLU A 44 -13.89 10.79 -3.12
N LEU A 45 -12.74 10.95 -3.76
CA LEU A 45 -11.76 9.88 -3.96
C LEU A 45 -10.91 9.62 -2.71
N PHE A 46 -10.90 10.53 -1.73
CA PHE A 46 -10.02 10.40 -0.55
C PHE A 46 -10.31 9.16 0.29
N VAL A 47 -11.56 8.67 0.32
CA VAL A 47 -11.89 7.44 1.03
C VAL A 47 -11.25 6.22 0.38
N HIS A 48 -11.14 6.22 -0.95
CA HIS A 48 -10.57 5.14 -1.73
C HIS A 48 -9.04 5.20 -1.77
N ILE A 49 -8.44 6.39 -1.84
CA ILE A 49 -6.98 6.55 -1.90
C ILE A 49 -6.33 6.25 -0.55
N ARG A 50 -6.95 6.64 0.57
CA ARG A 50 -6.35 6.50 1.90
C ARG A 50 -6.42 5.10 2.49
N THR A 51 -7.28 4.23 1.95
CA THR A 51 -7.44 2.88 2.48
C THR A 51 -6.44 1.91 1.86
N THR A 52 -5.65 1.25 2.69
CA THR A 52 -4.74 0.17 2.28
C THR A 52 -5.38 -1.21 2.43
N ASN A 53 -6.62 -1.30 2.93
CA ASN A 53 -7.27 -2.55 3.30
C ASN A 53 -7.28 -3.61 2.19
N HIS A 54 -7.61 -3.21 0.96
CA HIS A 54 -7.65 -4.14 -0.17
C HIS A 54 -6.26 -4.67 -0.51
N LEU A 55 -5.26 -3.78 -0.54
CA LEU A 55 -3.86 -4.13 -0.84
C LEU A 55 -3.26 -5.00 0.28
N GLU A 56 -3.48 -4.64 1.54
CA GLU A 56 -3.01 -5.42 2.69
C GLU A 56 -3.67 -6.80 2.76
N ARG A 57 -4.97 -6.89 2.48
CA ARG A 57 -5.68 -8.16 2.43
C ARG A 57 -5.14 -9.06 1.31
N PHE A 58 -4.97 -8.51 0.11
CA PHE A 58 -4.40 -9.24 -1.02
C PHE A 58 -3.00 -9.77 -0.71
N PHE A 59 -2.09 -8.91 -0.23
CA PHE A 59 -0.73 -9.34 0.11
C PHE A 59 -0.68 -10.30 1.29
N ARG A 60 -1.60 -10.23 2.25
CA ARG A 60 -1.72 -11.22 3.33
C ARG A 60 -2.11 -12.59 2.79
N GLU A 61 -3.08 -12.64 1.88
CA GLU A 61 -3.50 -13.89 1.23
C GLU A 61 -2.36 -14.48 0.38
N PHE A 62 -1.63 -13.64 -0.36
CA PHE A 62 -0.46 -14.06 -1.12
C PHE A 62 0.66 -14.60 -0.21
N ARG A 63 1.05 -13.86 0.84
CA ARG A 63 2.10 -14.29 1.77
C ARG A 63 1.74 -15.60 2.46
N GLY A 64 0.49 -15.76 2.92
CA GLY A 64 0.06 -17.02 3.52
C GLY A 64 0.22 -18.22 2.59
N LYS A 65 -0.03 -18.06 1.29
CA LYS A 65 0.22 -19.12 0.30
C LYS A 65 1.69 -19.30 -0.06
N ALA A 66 2.48 -18.24 -0.07
CA ALA A 66 3.92 -18.33 -0.25
C ALA A 66 4.58 -19.06 0.93
N ASP A 67 4.14 -18.78 2.15
CA ASP A 67 4.64 -19.40 3.38
C ASP A 67 4.29 -20.91 3.43
N GLU A 68 3.11 -21.31 2.94
CA GLU A 68 2.72 -22.73 2.77
C GLU A 68 3.65 -23.48 1.80
N ILE A 69 4.19 -22.81 0.77
CA ILE A 69 5.13 -23.38 -0.21
C ILE A 69 6.56 -23.38 0.33
N GLY A 70 6.93 -22.38 1.13
CA GLY A 70 8.25 -22.21 1.73
C GLY A 70 9.29 -21.65 0.76
N ALA A 71 9.62 -22.38 -0.30
CA ALA A 71 10.61 -21.96 -1.29
C ALA A 71 10.17 -22.27 -2.72
N PHE A 72 10.29 -21.26 -3.60
CA PHE A 72 9.98 -21.42 -5.01
C PHE A 72 11.21 -21.89 -5.79
N PRO A 73 11.06 -22.84 -6.74
CA PRO A 73 12.17 -23.32 -7.54
C PRO A 73 12.67 -22.29 -8.57
N ASN A 74 11.82 -21.31 -8.93
CA ASN A 74 12.15 -20.21 -9.84
C ASN A 74 11.12 -19.07 -9.70
N GLU A 75 11.43 -17.93 -10.31
CA GLU A 75 10.57 -16.74 -10.31
C GLU A 75 9.18 -17.00 -10.92
N ASN A 76 9.11 -17.78 -12.02
CA ASN A 76 7.83 -18.08 -12.69
C ASN A 76 6.86 -18.81 -11.77
N SER A 77 7.34 -19.70 -10.89
CA SER A 77 6.48 -20.36 -9.90
C SER A 77 5.89 -19.38 -8.89
N CYS A 78 6.66 -18.38 -8.46
CA CYS A 78 6.17 -17.31 -7.58
C CYS A 78 5.13 -16.42 -8.27
N LEU A 79 5.42 -16.01 -9.51
CA LEU A 79 4.48 -15.22 -10.33
C LEU A 79 3.19 -15.98 -10.63
N THR A 80 3.28 -17.30 -10.85
CA THR A 80 2.12 -18.17 -11.04
C THR A 80 1.23 -18.18 -9.81
N LEU A 81 1.81 -18.30 -8.61
CA LEU A 81 1.03 -18.18 -7.37
C LEU A 81 0.37 -16.80 -7.25
N PHE A 82 1.13 -15.73 -7.50
CA PHE A 82 0.63 -14.36 -7.42
C PHE A 82 -0.59 -14.17 -8.33
N TYR A 83 -0.49 -14.65 -9.57
CA TYR A 83 -1.58 -14.63 -10.55
C TYR A 83 -2.80 -15.42 -10.07
N PHE A 84 -2.62 -16.61 -9.50
CA PHE A 84 -3.74 -17.38 -8.95
C PHE A 84 -4.45 -16.69 -7.78
N VAL A 85 -3.69 -16.04 -6.89
CA VAL A 85 -4.27 -15.26 -5.79
C VAL A 85 -5.06 -14.06 -6.33
N MET A 86 -4.54 -13.38 -7.36
CA MET A 86 -5.25 -12.29 -8.04
C MET A 86 -6.55 -12.75 -8.70
N LEU A 87 -6.52 -13.87 -9.45
CA LEU A 87 -7.73 -14.45 -10.05
C LEU A 87 -8.78 -14.80 -9.00
N ARG A 88 -8.35 -15.38 -7.87
CA ARG A 88 -9.24 -15.70 -6.75
C ARG A 88 -9.87 -14.45 -6.14
N ASP A 89 -9.09 -13.39 -5.92
CA ASP A 89 -9.58 -12.11 -5.41
C ASP A 89 -10.61 -11.50 -6.37
N HIS A 90 -10.34 -11.52 -7.68
CA HIS A 90 -11.27 -11.03 -8.69
C HIS A 90 -12.58 -11.80 -8.70
N ALA A 91 -12.52 -13.15 -8.69
CA ALA A 91 -13.71 -14.00 -8.66
C ALA A 91 -14.57 -13.77 -7.39
N LYS A 92 -13.92 -13.57 -6.23
CA LYS A 92 -14.60 -13.28 -4.97
C LYS A 92 -15.34 -11.93 -4.96
N HIS A 93 -14.83 -10.97 -5.73
CA HIS A 93 -15.34 -9.61 -5.79
C HIS A 93 -16.14 -9.33 -7.07
N ASP A 94 -16.43 -10.35 -7.86
CA ASP A 94 -17.13 -10.26 -9.16
C ASP A 94 -16.56 -9.15 -10.07
N ARG A 95 -15.22 -9.01 -10.07
CA ARG A 95 -14.55 -8.03 -10.92
C ARG A 95 -14.46 -8.60 -12.34
N LEU A 96 -14.91 -7.82 -13.32
CA LEU A 96 -14.83 -8.19 -14.75
C LEU A 96 -13.42 -8.69 -15.10
N HIS A 97 -13.36 -9.72 -15.95
CA HIS A 97 -12.10 -10.20 -16.51
C HIS A 97 -11.32 -9.01 -17.07
N VAL A 98 -10.03 -8.91 -16.71
CA VAL A 98 -9.11 -7.89 -17.21
C VAL A 98 -9.38 -7.60 -18.68
N ALA A 99 -9.53 -6.33 -19.04
CA ALA A 99 -9.83 -5.91 -20.39
C ALA A 99 -8.93 -6.68 -21.37
N LYS A 100 -9.55 -7.42 -22.31
CA LYS A 100 -8.83 -8.08 -23.39
C LYS A 100 -8.04 -6.99 -24.10
N THR A 101 -6.74 -6.96 -23.87
CA THR A 101 -5.79 -6.08 -24.57
C THR A 101 -5.16 -6.90 -25.67
#